data_AF-A0A7C4F109-F1
#
_entry.id   AF-A0A7C4F109-F1
#
_cell.length_a   1.000
_cell.length_b   1.000
_cell.length_c   1.000
_cell.angle_alpha   90.00
_cell.angle_beta   90.00
_cell.angle_gamma   90.00
#
_symmetry.space_group_name_H-M   'P 1'
#
loop_
_entity.id
_entity.type
_entity.pdbx_description
1 polymer ?
#
loop_
_entity_poly.entity_id
_entity_poly.type
_entity_poly.pdbx_seq_one_letter_code
_entity_poly.pdbx_strand_id
1 'polypeptide(L)'
;MRGARVWGWGKDLELAERNALAYMARRWRTTMEECSIVVDGRYENILFEITVYASKPKDVEGLINSLFDAVLAKADKIYSVVVNLYDHAVSNRISYMSGLSFVKEAYEKRGRILVQKFKDYPEVKPLLEEGKTLVVIPITTIFCELESERFNKVVIRARDCDLEPLLDYIHFLANRMIESKIASRILGYDMENNTDELTILDLDVEGREVFLWLDYPPAK
;
A
#
# COMPACT_ATOMS: atom_id res chain seq x y z
N MET A 1 -4.00 -20.30 3.05
CA MET A 1 -3.04 -19.49 2.28
C MET A 1 -1.67 -20.17 2.26
N ARG A 2 -1.01 -20.24 1.09
CA ARG A 2 0.39 -20.68 0.97
C ARG A 2 1.20 -19.63 0.20
N GLY A 3 2.14 -18.99 0.88
CA GLY A 3 2.98 -17.93 0.30
C GLY A 3 4.43 -18.34 0.16
N ALA A 4 5.12 -17.78 -0.84
CA ALA A 4 6.57 -17.81 -0.93
C ALA A 4 7.11 -16.49 -1.48
N ARG A 5 8.17 -15.99 -0.85
CA ARG A 5 9.01 -14.94 -1.45
C ARG A 5 9.83 -15.57 -2.57
N VAL A 6 9.53 -15.19 -3.80
CA VAL A 6 10.18 -15.72 -5.02
C VAL A 6 11.36 -14.85 -5.46
N TRP A 7 11.42 -13.61 -4.96
CA TRP A 7 12.53 -12.70 -5.19
C TRP A 7 12.67 -11.72 -4.02
N GLY A 8 13.88 -11.20 -3.82
CA GLY A 8 14.17 -10.17 -2.83
C GLY A 8 15.32 -9.29 -3.28
N TRP A 9 15.43 -8.11 -2.67
CA TRP A 9 16.45 -7.11 -2.97
C TRP A 9 17.87 -7.69 -3.08
N GLY A 10 18.63 -7.18 -4.05
CA GLY A 10 20.02 -7.59 -4.32
C GLY A 10 20.16 -8.86 -5.17
N LYS A 11 19.05 -9.41 -5.66
CA LYS A 11 19.04 -10.52 -6.63
C LYS A 11 18.75 -10.00 -8.04
N ASP A 12 19.18 -10.77 -9.03
CA ASP A 12 18.82 -10.54 -10.43
C ASP A 12 17.30 -10.57 -10.61
N LEU A 13 16.73 -9.55 -11.27
CA LEU A 13 15.28 -9.43 -11.52
C LEU A 13 14.77 -10.57 -12.40
N GLU A 14 15.58 -11.10 -13.32
CA GLU A 14 15.22 -12.24 -14.17
C GLU A 14 14.97 -13.53 -13.35
N LEU A 15 15.42 -13.59 -12.10
CA LEU A 15 15.11 -14.70 -11.20
C LEU A 15 13.68 -14.66 -10.68
N ALA A 16 13.04 -13.48 -10.62
CA ALA A 16 11.72 -13.33 -10.00
C ALA A 16 10.66 -14.12 -10.76
N GLU A 17 10.57 -13.92 -12.08
CA GLU A 17 9.62 -14.62 -12.93
C GLU A 17 9.86 -16.14 -12.92
N ARG A 18 11.11 -16.55 -13.16
CA ARG A 18 11.49 -17.97 -13.17
C ARG A 18 11.15 -18.67 -11.85
N ASN A 19 11.40 -18.04 -10.71
CA ASN A 19 11.07 -18.59 -9.40
C ASN A 19 9.55 -18.62 -9.16
N ALA A 20 8.81 -17.62 -9.62
CA ALA A 20 7.35 -17.60 -9.54
C ALA A 20 6.72 -18.72 -10.35
N LEU A 21 7.13 -18.88 -11.61
CA LEU A 21 6.65 -19.95 -12.49
C LEU A 21 6.97 -21.33 -11.90
N ALA A 22 8.20 -21.54 -11.42
CA ALA A 22 8.60 -22.79 -10.77
C ALA A 22 7.79 -23.06 -9.48
N TYR A 23 7.54 -22.03 -8.67
CA TYR A 23 6.74 -22.14 -7.46
C TYR A 23 5.29 -22.53 -7.79
N MET A 24 4.65 -21.84 -8.74
CA MET A 24 3.29 -22.16 -9.18
C MET A 24 3.20 -23.55 -9.77
N ALA A 25 4.10 -23.94 -10.68
CA ALA A 25 4.10 -25.27 -11.29
C ALA A 25 4.16 -26.40 -10.25
N ARG A 26 4.90 -26.19 -9.15
CA ARG A 26 5.04 -27.16 -8.06
C ARG A 26 3.89 -27.14 -7.06
N ARG A 27 3.25 -25.98 -6.83
CA ARG A 27 2.34 -25.77 -5.69
C ARG A 27 0.89 -25.55 -6.08
N TRP A 28 0.61 -25.17 -7.32
CA TRP A 28 -0.73 -25.04 -7.84
C TRP A 28 -1.42 -26.41 -7.86
N ARG A 29 -2.65 -26.45 -7.38
CA ARG A 29 -3.48 -27.65 -7.33
C ARG A 29 -4.80 -27.34 -8.03
N THR A 30 -5.51 -28.37 -8.47
CA THR A 30 -6.84 -28.23 -9.07
C THR A 30 -7.87 -27.62 -8.12
N THR A 31 -7.63 -27.66 -6.81
CA THR A 31 -8.46 -27.03 -5.77
C THR A 31 -8.11 -25.56 -5.51
N MET A 32 -7.10 -25.01 -6.19
CA MET A 32 -6.75 -23.59 -6.04
C MET A 32 -7.64 -22.77 -6.97
N GLU A 33 -8.20 -21.69 -6.44
CA GLU A 33 -9.10 -20.80 -7.19
C GLU A 33 -8.38 -19.51 -7.63
N GLU A 34 -7.32 -19.12 -6.91
CA GLU A 34 -6.66 -17.84 -7.10
C GLU A 34 -5.20 -17.85 -6.63
N CYS A 35 -4.36 -17.05 -7.28
CA CYS A 35 -3.09 -16.59 -6.75
C CYS A 35 -3.04 -15.07 -6.67
N SER A 36 -2.15 -14.56 -5.83
CA SER A 36 -1.71 -13.17 -5.89
C SER A 36 -0.21 -13.06 -6.10
N ILE A 37 0.18 -12.07 -6.91
CA ILE A 37 1.56 -11.60 -7.06
C ILE A 37 1.64 -10.25 -6.36
N VAL A 38 2.52 -10.17 -5.38
CA VAL A 38 2.75 -8.98 -4.57
C VAL A 38 4.13 -8.45 -4.86
N VAL A 39 4.23 -7.17 -5.23
CA VAL A 39 5.49 -6.45 -5.40
C VAL A 39 5.52 -5.31 -4.39
N ASP A 40 6.44 -5.37 -3.44
CA ASP A 40 6.64 -4.34 -2.41
C ASP A 40 7.91 -3.53 -2.66
N GLY A 41 7.85 -2.24 -2.39
CA GLY A 41 8.94 -1.32 -2.69
C GLY A 41 8.83 0.01 -1.97
N ARG A 42 9.72 0.94 -2.35
CA ARG A 42 9.77 2.31 -1.86
C ARG A 42 10.04 3.28 -2.99
N TYR A 43 9.39 4.44 -2.92
CA TYR A 43 9.73 5.65 -3.66
C TYR A 43 9.81 6.81 -2.66
N GLU A 44 10.99 7.42 -2.52
CA GLU A 44 11.29 8.40 -1.49
C GLU A 44 10.96 7.84 -0.08
N ASN A 45 9.98 8.43 0.60
CA ASN A 45 9.48 7.96 1.90
C ASN A 45 8.23 7.06 1.78
N ILE A 46 7.64 6.98 0.59
CA ILE A 46 6.42 6.23 0.32
C ILE A 46 6.74 4.75 0.20
N LEU A 47 6.22 3.95 1.14
CA LEU A 47 6.23 2.50 1.00
C LEU A 47 5.01 2.08 0.18
N PHE A 48 5.20 1.20 -0.79
CA PHE A 48 4.12 0.74 -1.64
C PHE A 48 4.12 -0.77 -1.81
N GLU A 49 2.95 -1.29 -2.17
CA GLU A 49 2.69 -2.67 -2.50
C GLU A 49 1.69 -2.71 -3.65
N ILE A 50 2.00 -3.44 -4.71
CA ILE A 50 1.05 -3.76 -5.78
C ILE A 50 0.70 -5.23 -5.67
N THR A 51 -0.58 -5.52 -5.58
CA THR A 51 -1.11 -6.88 -5.58
C THR A 51 -1.96 -7.12 -6.81
N VAL A 52 -1.61 -8.13 -7.60
CA VAL A 52 -2.38 -8.60 -8.75
C VAL A 52 -2.93 -9.98 -8.46
N TYR A 53 -4.24 -10.15 -8.57
CA TYR A 53 -4.94 -11.42 -8.34
C TYR A 53 -5.29 -12.10 -9.66
N ALA A 54 -4.98 -13.39 -9.80
CA ALA A 54 -5.23 -14.16 -11.01
C ALA A 54 -5.80 -15.54 -10.68
N SER A 55 -6.77 -16.00 -11.48
CA SER A 55 -7.34 -17.35 -11.32
C SER A 55 -6.59 -18.44 -12.11
N LYS A 56 -5.67 -18.07 -13.02
CA LYS A 56 -4.94 -19.06 -13.83
C LYS A 56 -3.43 -18.85 -13.70
N PRO A 57 -2.65 -19.92 -13.47
CA PRO A 57 -1.19 -19.84 -13.38
C PRO A 57 -0.53 -19.23 -14.60
N LYS A 58 -1.05 -19.54 -15.80
CA LYS A 58 -0.54 -19.02 -17.07
C LYS A 58 -0.64 -17.49 -17.15
N ASP A 59 -1.58 -16.88 -16.43
CA ASP A 59 -1.78 -15.44 -16.49
C ASP A 59 -0.66 -14.69 -15.74
N VAL A 60 0.13 -15.37 -14.91
CA VAL A 60 1.30 -14.81 -14.22
C VAL A 60 2.54 -14.74 -15.12
N GLU A 61 2.56 -15.47 -16.25
CA GLU A 61 3.65 -15.37 -17.23
C GLU A 61 3.70 -13.96 -17.83
N GLY A 62 4.89 -13.36 -17.84
CA GLY A 62 5.14 -11.97 -18.23
C GLY A 62 4.63 -10.91 -17.24
N LEU A 63 3.82 -11.27 -16.24
CA LEU A 63 3.24 -10.32 -15.30
C LEU A 63 4.32 -9.67 -14.43
N ILE A 64 5.26 -10.44 -13.90
CA ILE A 64 6.30 -9.92 -13.01
C ILE A 64 7.19 -8.90 -13.72
N ASN A 65 7.60 -9.18 -14.96
CA ASN A 65 8.38 -8.22 -15.75
C ASN A 65 7.57 -6.96 -16.03
N SER A 66 6.30 -7.12 -16.43
CA SER A 66 5.41 -5.97 -16.67
C SER A 66 5.20 -5.12 -15.41
N LEU A 67 5.12 -5.76 -14.24
CA LEU A 67 5.03 -5.07 -12.95
C LEU A 67 6.33 -4.31 -12.66
N PHE A 68 7.50 -4.94 -12.84
CA PHE A 68 8.78 -4.27 -12.68
C PHE A 68 8.93 -3.07 -13.62
N ASP A 69 8.57 -3.19 -14.88
CA ASP A 69 8.60 -2.08 -15.84
C ASP A 69 7.65 -0.94 -15.43
N ALA A 70 6.53 -1.26 -14.78
CA ALA A 70 5.61 -0.27 -14.27
C ALA A 70 6.15 0.45 -13.03
N VAL A 71 6.78 -0.26 -12.08
CA VAL A 71 7.30 0.36 -10.83
C VAL A 71 8.66 1.02 -10.98
N LEU A 72 9.60 0.43 -11.72
CA LEU A 72 10.99 0.92 -11.84
C LEU A 72 11.09 2.29 -12.53
N ALA A 73 10.01 2.76 -13.17
CA ALA A 73 9.95 4.09 -13.75
C ALA A 73 10.07 5.21 -12.70
N LYS A 74 9.71 4.96 -11.44
CA LYS A 74 9.93 5.91 -10.33
C LYS A 74 10.43 5.27 -9.04
N ALA A 75 10.20 3.99 -8.79
CA ALA A 75 10.58 3.37 -7.53
C ALA A 75 12.10 3.42 -7.32
N ASP A 76 12.52 3.92 -6.15
CA ASP A 76 13.92 3.88 -5.74
C ASP A 76 14.38 2.46 -5.47
N LYS A 77 13.46 1.62 -4.97
CA LYS A 77 13.78 0.29 -4.47
C LYS A 77 12.58 -0.64 -4.55
N ILE A 78 12.83 -1.86 -5.01
CA ILE A 78 11.90 -2.99 -4.88
C ILE A 78 12.46 -3.94 -3.84
N TYR A 79 11.69 -4.23 -2.80
CA TYR A 79 12.13 -5.05 -1.68
C TYR A 79 11.94 -6.53 -1.95
N SER A 80 10.77 -6.93 -2.43
CA SER A 80 10.50 -8.33 -2.70
C SER A 80 9.38 -8.57 -3.72
N VAL A 81 9.32 -9.82 -4.17
CA VAL A 81 8.16 -10.35 -4.89
C VAL A 81 7.68 -11.59 -4.15
N VAL A 82 6.39 -11.62 -3.84
CA VAL A 82 5.74 -12.72 -3.12
C VAL A 82 4.63 -13.29 -3.98
N VAL A 83 4.56 -14.62 -4.04
CA VAL A 83 3.44 -15.34 -4.66
C VAL A 83 2.63 -16.01 -3.56
N ASN A 84 1.34 -15.70 -3.49
CA ASN A 84 0.40 -16.36 -2.58
C ASN A 84 -0.60 -17.20 -3.36
N LEU A 85 -0.93 -18.39 -2.85
CA LEU A 85 -1.94 -19.29 -3.41
C LEU A 85 -3.11 -19.45 -2.44
N TYR A 86 -4.32 -19.39 -2.98
CA TYR A 86 -5.57 -19.46 -2.26
C TYR A 86 -6.48 -20.55 -2.82
N ASP A 87 -7.14 -21.25 -1.91
CA ASP A 87 -8.18 -22.24 -2.16
C ASP A 87 -9.58 -21.61 -2.32
N HIS A 88 -9.64 -20.28 -2.33
CA HIS A 88 -10.85 -19.49 -2.55
C HIS A 88 -10.47 -18.15 -3.19
N ALA A 89 -11.38 -17.55 -3.96
CA ALA A 89 -11.20 -16.19 -4.51
C ALA A 89 -11.25 -15.12 -3.40
N VAL A 90 -10.08 -14.70 -2.91
CA VAL A 90 -9.93 -13.66 -1.89
C VAL A 90 -10.19 -12.26 -2.46
N SER A 91 -9.89 -12.04 -3.74
CA SER A 91 -10.11 -10.76 -4.42
C SER A 91 -11.55 -10.26 -4.35
N ASN A 92 -12.53 -11.18 -4.36
CA ASN A 92 -13.97 -10.87 -4.27
C ASN A 92 -14.39 -10.27 -2.93
N ARG A 93 -13.59 -10.42 -1.87
CA ARG A 93 -13.89 -9.91 -0.53
C ARG A 93 -13.23 -8.56 -0.24
N ILE A 94 -12.37 -8.11 -1.14
CA ILE A 94 -11.66 -6.83 -1.06
C ILE A 94 -12.45 -5.84 -1.92
N SER A 95 -12.69 -4.62 -1.45
CA SER A 95 -13.33 -3.60 -2.27
C SER A 95 -12.92 -2.22 -1.79
N TYR A 96 -12.35 -1.42 -2.69
CA TYR A 96 -11.97 -0.04 -2.44
C TYR A 96 -12.60 0.86 -3.51
N MET A 97 -13.92 1.02 -3.43
CA MET A 97 -14.72 1.71 -4.45
C MET A 97 -15.17 3.12 -4.06
N SER A 98 -14.57 3.70 -3.02
CA SER A 98 -14.88 5.08 -2.63
C SER A 98 -14.24 6.08 -3.60
N GLY A 99 -14.82 7.28 -3.67
CA GLY A 99 -14.26 8.38 -4.45
C GLY A 99 -13.03 9.01 -3.78
N LEU A 100 -12.16 9.64 -4.56
CA LEU A 100 -11.00 10.36 -4.03
C LEU A 100 -11.41 11.50 -3.05
N SER A 101 -12.56 12.14 -3.28
CA SER A 101 -13.10 13.15 -2.35
C SER A 101 -13.38 12.57 -0.97
N PHE A 102 -13.92 11.35 -0.91
CA PHE A 102 -14.17 10.66 0.35
C PHE A 102 -12.86 10.39 1.12
N VAL A 103 -11.79 10.01 0.41
CA VAL A 103 -10.46 9.83 1.02
C VAL A 103 -9.95 11.13 1.63
N LYS A 104 -10.06 12.25 0.90
CA LYS A 104 -9.64 13.57 1.40
C LYS A 104 -10.44 14.00 2.63
N GLU A 105 -11.76 13.86 2.58
CA GLU A 105 -12.65 14.15 3.72
C GLU A 105 -12.33 13.26 4.94
N ALA A 106 -12.05 11.98 4.70
CA ALA A 106 -11.67 11.04 5.75
C ALA A 106 -10.32 11.41 6.38
N TYR A 107 -9.34 11.82 5.58
CA TYR A 107 -8.03 12.29 6.05
C TYR A 107 -8.17 13.52 6.95
N GLU A 108 -8.91 14.54 6.52
CA GLU A 108 -9.15 15.74 7.33
C GLU A 108 -9.90 15.41 8.64
N LYS A 109 -10.91 14.54 8.56
CA LYS A 109 -11.66 14.08 9.74
C LYS A 109 -10.75 13.33 10.71
N ARG A 110 -9.85 12.47 10.20
CA ARG A 110 -8.85 11.73 10.98
C ARG A 110 -7.92 12.69 11.71
N GLY A 111 -7.40 13.72 11.05
CA GLY A 111 -6.57 14.76 11.68
C GLY A 111 -7.27 15.42 12.88
N ARG A 112 -8.54 15.82 12.74
CA ARG A 112 -9.33 16.40 13.84
C ARG A 112 -9.50 15.44 15.02
N ILE A 113 -9.78 14.17 14.75
CA ILE A 113 -9.94 13.14 15.79
C ILE A 113 -8.62 12.95 16.55
N LEU A 114 -7.50 12.86 15.84
CA LEU A 114 -6.19 12.63 16.45
C LEU A 114 -5.74 13.83 17.29
N VAL A 115 -5.97 15.07 16.84
CA VAL A 115 -5.74 16.26 17.67
C VAL A 115 -6.51 16.16 19.00
N GLN A 116 -7.79 15.76 18.96
CA GLN A 116 -8.58 15.59 20.19
C GLN A 116 -8.08 14.44 21.07
N LYS A 117 -7.59 13.35 20.47
CA LYS A 117 -7.01 12.20 21.18
C LYS A 117 -5.73 12.59 21.93
N PHE A 118 -4.86 13.38 21.30
CA PHE A 118 -3.50 13.62 21.80
C PHE A 118 -3.29 14.96 22.53
N LYS A 119 -4.22 15.92 22.45
CA LYS A 119 -4.08 17.23 23.13
C LYS A 119 -3.86 17.15 24.65
N ASP A 120 -4.39 16.11 25.29
CA ASP A 120 -4.32 15.93 26.75
C ASP A 120 -3.19 14.97 27.17
N TYR A 121 -2.35 14.51 26.23
CA TYR A 121 -1.22 13.65 26.55
C TYR A 121 -0.21 14.39 27.44
N PRO A 122 0.40 13.73 28.45
CA PRO A 122 1.27 14.40 29.43
C PRO A 122 2.43 15.20 28.83
N GLU A 123 2.95 14.76 27.69
CA GLU A 123 4.08 15.39 26.99
C GLU A 123 3.63 16.54 26.06
N VAL A 124 2.37 16.52 25.61
CA VAL A 124 1.80 17.50 24.67
C VAL A 124 1.11 18.63 25.42
N LYS A 125 0.33 18.29 26.45
CA LYS A 125 -0.56 19.21 27.15
C LYS A 125 0.14 20.48 27.70
N PRO A 126 1.32 20.38 28.37
CA PRO A 126 2.00 21.57 28.87
C PRO A 126 2.40 22.54 27.75
N LEU A 127 2.82 22.01 26.59
CA LEU A 127 3.20 22.81 25.43
C LEU A 127 2.02 23.59 24.85
N LEU A 128 0.82 23.01 24.87
CA LEU A 128 -0.40 23.68 24.43
C LEU A 128 -0.86 24.75 25.43
N GLU A 129 -0.66 24.52 26.74
CA GLU A 129 -0.94 25.51 27.79
C GLU A 129 0.01 26.72 27.70
N GLU A 130 1.23 26.54 27.18
CA GLU A 130 2.17 27.61 26.82
C GLU A 130 1.75 28.38 25.54
N GLY A 131 0.63 28.02 24.91
CA GLY A 131 0.08 28.69 23.74
C GLY A 131 0.61 28.18 22.39
N LYS A 132 1.22 26.99 22.36
CA LYS A 132 1.61 26.33 21.10
C LYS A 132 0.42 25.63 20.44
N THR A 133 0.53 25.39 19.14
CA THR A 133 -0.49 24.71 18.32
C THR A 133 -0.06 23.28 18.02
N LEU A 134 -0.95 22.31 18.24
CA LEU A 134 -0.70 20.91 17.91
C LEU A 134 -0.91 20.66 16.42
N VAL A 135 0.11 20.12 15.75
CA VAL A 135 0.06 19.61 14.38
C VAL A 135 0.28 18.10 14.45
N VAL A 136 -0.71 17.32 14.00
CA VAL A 136 -0.62 15.85 14.02
C VAL A 136 -0.28 15.36 12.63
N ILE A 137 0.76 14.52 12.53
CA ILE A 137 1.27 13.95 11.29
C ILE A 137 1.14 12.42 11.37
N PRO A 138 0.01 11.84 10.94
CA PRO A 138 -0.19 10.40 11.00
C PRO A 138 0.29 9.68 9.74
N ILE A 139 0.92 8.52 9.92
CA ILE A 139 1.07 7.56 8.83
C ILE A 139 -0.30 7.24 8.24
N THR A 140 -0.41 7.32 6.92
CA THR A 140 -1.64 7.18 6.17
C THR A 140 -1.45 6.14 5.10
N THR A 141 -2.28 5.09 5.13
CA THR A 141 -2.32 4.07 4.09
C THR A 141 -3.49 4.34 3.17
N ILE A 142 -3.24 4.48 1.87
CA ILE A 142 -4.26 4.58 0.83
C ILE A 142 -4.24 3.33 -0.03
N PHE A 143 -5.42 2.85 -0.38
CA PHE A 143 -5.66 1.79 -1.34
C PHE A 143 -6.24 2.39 -2.61
N CYS A 144 -5.83 1.88 -3.76
CA CYS A 144 -6.43 2.16 -5.06
C CYS A 144 -6.72 0.83 -5.75
N GLU A 145 -7.99 0.62 -6.09
CA GLU A 145 -8.42 -0.56 -6.81
C GLU A 145 -8.55 -0.26 -8.30
N LEU A 146 -8.02 -1.16 -9.12
CA LEU A 146 -8.08 -1.08 -10.57
C LEU A 146 -8.80 -2.30 -11.15
N GLU A 147 -9.56 -2.05 -12.20
CA GLU A 147 -10.17 -3.09 -13.03
C GLU A 147 -9.11 -3.67 -13.97
N SER A 148 -9.23 -4.97 -14.28
CA SER A 148 -8.41 -5.63 -15.29
C SER A 148 -9.26 -6.57 -16.13
N GLU A 149 -8.99 -6.61 -17.42
CA GLU A 149 -9.63 -7.58 -18.33
C GLU A 149 -8.97 -8.97 -18.26
N ARG A 150 -7.71 -9.02 -17.80
CA ARG A 150 -6.90 -10.26 -17.72
C ARG A 150 -6.88 -10.84 -16.31
N PHE A 151 -6.88 -9.98 -15.29
CA PHE A 151 -6.72 -10.34 -13.89
C PHE A 151 -8.03 -10.14 -13.13
N ASN A 152 -8.21 -10.88 -12.04
CA ASN A 152 -9.40 -10.75 -11.21
C ASN A 152 -9.47 -9.37 -10.55
N LYS A 153 -8.32 -8.85 -10.11
CA LYS A 153 -8.20 -7.57 -9.42
C LYS A 153 -6.75 -7.09 -9.40
N VAL A 154 -6.57 -5.77 -9.41
CA VAL A 154 -5.29 -5.12 -9.13
C VAL A 154 -5.50 -4.10 -8.02
N VAL A 155 -4.67 -4.16 -6.99
CA VAL A 155 -4.69 -3.21 -5.86
C VAL A 155 -3.32 -2.59 -5.72
N ILE A 156 -3.29 -1.26 -5.64
CA ILE A 156 -2.13 -0.50 -5.18
C ILE A 156 -2.41 -0.11 -3.74
N ARG A 157 -1.49 -0.43 -2.85
CA ARG A 157 -1.47 0.06 -1.46
C ARG A 157 -0.22 0.92 -1.31
N ALA A 158 -0.35 2.13 -0.80
CA ALA A 158 0.82 2.94 -0.46
C ALA A 158 0.62 3.64 0.89
N ARG A 159 1.73 3.92 1.59
CA ARG A 159 1.73 4.56 2.90
C ARG A 159 2.80 5.64 3.00
N ASP A 160 2.41 6.78 3.54
CA ASP A 160 3.27 7.92 3.89
C ASP A 160 2.56 8.80 4.94
N CYS A 161 3.26 9.75 5.53
CA CYS A 161 2.72 10.81 6.37
C CYS A 161 2.09 11.96 5.58
N ASP A 162 2.55 12.22 4.36
CA ASP A 162 2.03 13.30 3.51
C ASP A 162 1.03 12.75 2.47
N LEU A 163 -0.19 13.29 2.47
CA LEU A 163 -1.26 12.84 1.60
C LEU A 163 -1.03 13.22 0.13
N GLU A 164 -0.53 14.42 -0.17
CA GLU A 164 -0.43 14.89 -1.55
C GLU A 164 0.59 14.08 -2.37
N PRO A 165 1.86 13.93 -1.93
CA PRO A 165 2.82 13.07 -2.61
C PRO A 165 2.36 11.61 -2.69
N LEU A 166 1.68 11.12 -1.65
CA LEU A 166 1.12 9.77 -1.61
C LEU A 166 0.09 9.56 -2.72
N LEU A 167 -0.87 10.47 -2.87
CA LEU A 167 -1.90 10.40 -3.92
C LEU A 167 -1.29 10.53 -5.31
N ASP A 168 -0.33 11.44 -5.49
CA ASP A 168 0.36 11.62 -6.77
C ASP A 168 1.11 10.35 -7.19
N TYR A 169 1.77 9.68 -6.24
CA TYR A 169 2.46 8.43 -6.51
C TYR A 169 1.49 7.28 -6.84
N ILE A 170 0.36 7.18 -6.12
CA ILE A 170 -0.68 6.19 -6.43
C ILE A 170 -1.25 6.42 -7.83
N HIS A 171 -1.57 7.67 -8.19
CA HIS A 171 -2.05 8.00 -9.53
C HIS A 171 -1.02 7.65 -10.61
N PHE A 172 0.25 7.95 -10.35
CA PHE A 172 1.33 7.54 -11.23
C PHE A 172 1.35 6.03 -11.46
N LEU A 173 1.36 5.23 -10.39
CA LEU A 173 1.35 3.76 -10.49
C LEU A 173 0.11 3.27 -11.22
N ALA A 174 -1.08 3.79 -10.89
CA ALA A 174 -2.33 3.41 -11.54
C ALA A 174 -2.28 3.64 -13.06
N ASN A 175 -1.82 4.82 -13.48
CA ASN A 175 -1.67 5.16 -14.90
C ASN A 175 -0.65 4.24 -15.59
N ARG A 176 0.48 3.93 -14.95
CA ARG A 176 1.46 2.97 -15.48
C ARG A 176 0.88 1.56 -15.64
N MET A 177 0.07 1.10 -14.70
CA MET A 177 -0.61 -0.20 -14.82
C MET A 177 -1.61 -0.24 -15.98
N ILE A 178 -2.29 0.88 -16.24
CA ILE A 178 -3.21 1.02 -17.37
C ILE A 178 -2.44 1.05 -18.69
N GLU A 179 -1.37 1.85 -18.79
CA GLU A 179 -0.50 1.93 -19.97
C GLU A 179 0.12 0.57 -20.32
N SER A 180 0.56 -0.18 -19.31
CA SER A 180 1.10 -1.53 -19.45
C SER A 180 0.03 -2.62 -19.66
N LYS A 181 -1.25 -2.25 -19.76
CA LYS A 181 -2.40 -3.17 -19.93
C LYS A 181 -2.52 -4.24 -18.84
N ILE A 182 -1.96 -3.97 -17.67
CA ILE A 182 -2.19 -4.78 -16.45
C ILE A 182 -3.58 -4.46 -15.91
N ALA A 183 -3.99 -3.19 -16.00
CA ALA A 183 -5.31 -2.69 -15.66
C ALA A 183 -5.96 -1.99 -16.86
N SER A 184 -7.28 -1.77 -16.79
CA SER A 184 -8.05 -1.02 -17.79
C SER A 184 -8.46 0.36 -17.28
N ARG A 185 -8.81 0.50 -15.99
CA ARG A 185 -9.22 1.75 -15.37
C ARG A 185 -9.16 1.69 -13.84
N ILE A 186 -9.22 2.86 -13.21
CA ILE A 186 -9.38 3.00 -11.75
C ILE A 186 -10.85 2.74 -11.37
N LEU A 187 -11.08 1.91 -10.35
CA LEU A 187 -12.41 1.66 -9.78
C LEU A 187 -12.70 2.56 -8.59
N GLY A 188 -11.71 2.83 -7.76
CA GLY A 188 -11.86 3.70 -6.61
C GLY A 188 -10.67 3.67 -5.68
N TYR A 189 -10.86 4.28 -4.52
CA TYR A 189 -9.88 4.43 -3.46
C TYR A 189 -10.49 4.07 -2.11
N ASP A 190 -9.62 3.85 -1.13
CA ASP A 190 -9.99 3.84 0.28
C ASP A 190 -8.80 4.25 1.16
N MET A 191 -9.07 4.62 2.41
CA MET A 191 -8.04 4.97 3.39
C MET A 191 -8.16 4.08 4.62
N GLU A 192 -7.04 3.53 5.08
CA GLU A 192 -6.99 2.86 6.37
C GLU A 192 -7.24 3.87 7.49
N ASN A 193 -8.39 3.76 8.16
CA ASN A 193 -8.87 4.77 9.10
C ASN A 193 -8.78 4.34 10.57
N ASN A 194 -7.80 3.48 10.92
CA ASN A 194 -7.62 3.05 12.30
C ASN A 194 -6.86 4.12 13.09
N THR A 195 -7.60 4.99 13.78
CA THR A 195 -7.06 6.03 14.67
C THR A 195 -6.63 5.50 16.02
N ASP A 196 -7.21 4.39 16.45
CA ASP A 196 -7.08 3.91 17.83
C ASP A 196 -5.71 3.26 18.06
N GLU A 197 -5.21 2.55 17.05
CA GLU A 197 -3.91 1.87 17.07
C GLU A 197 -2.70 2.78 16.85
N LEU A 198 -2.90 4.04 16.42
CA LEU A 198 -1.80 4.99 16.24
C LEU A 198 -1.20 5.39 17.60
N THR A 199 0.12 5.33 17.66
CA THR A 199 0.96 5.71 18.81
C THR A 199 1.92 6.83 18.44
N ILE A 200 2.40 7.58 19.44
CA ILE A 200 3.42 8.61 19.26
C ILE A 200 4.73 7.93 18.86
N LEU A 201 5.21 8.26 17.66
CA LEU A 201 6.53 7.88 17.19
C LEU A 201 7.57 8.92 17.64
N ASP A 202 7.23 10.20 17.45
CA ASP A 202 8.11 11.32 17.76
C ASP A 202 7.30 12.59 18.09
N LEU A 203 7.92 13.49 18.85
CA LEU A 203 7.38 14.80 19.21
C LEU A 203 8.47 15.84 19.01
N ASP A 204 8.18 16.81 18.14
CA ASP A 204 9.08 17.92 17.84
C ASP A 204 8.39 19.27 18.06
N VAL A 205 9.17 20.30 18.35
CA VAL A 205 8.68 21.64 18.68
C VAL A 205 9.44 22.69 17.88
N GLU A 206 8.79 23.25 16.86
CA GLU A 206 9.35 24.34 16.06
C GLU A 206 8.55 25.62 16.30
N GLY A 207 9.18 26.59 16.98
CA GLY A 207 8.56 27.88 17.27
C GLY A 207 7.24 27.74 18.06
N ARG A 208 6.11 28.00 17.39
CA ARG A 208 4.76 27.94 17.96
C ARG A 208 4.03 26.63 17.69
N GLU A 209 4.64 25.69 16.98
CA GLU A 209 4.02 24.44 16.59
C GLU A 209 4.64 23.28 17.36
N VAL A 210 3.80 22.29 17.69
CA VAL A 210 4.18 20.99 18.25
C VAL A 210 3.80 19.96 17.21
N PHE A 211 4.79 19.34 16.59
CA PHE A 211 4.59 18.31 15.58
C PHE A 211 4.58 16.94 16.25
N LEU A 212 3.48 16.23 16.10
CA LEU A 212 3.28 14.91 16.66
C LEU A 212 3.23 13.87 15.55
N TRP A 213 4.32 13.12 15.39
CA TRP A 213 4.45 12.07 14.40
C TRP A 213 3.83 10.78 14.94
N LEU A 214 2.90 10.19 14.20
CA LEU A 214 2.18 8.98 14.63
C LEU A 214 2.40 7.83 13.65
N ASP A 215 2.73 6.65 14.19
CA ASP A 215 2.85 5.41 13.43
C ASP A 215 2.11 4.27 14.15
N TYR A 216 1.91 3.17 13.43
CA TYR A 216 1.45 1.91 14.01
C TYR A 216 2.59 1.27 14.82
N PRO A 217 2.28 0.63 15.95
CA PRO A 217 3.30 -0.09 16.71
C PRO A 217 3.91 -1.20 15.84
N PRO A 218 5.18 -1.56 16.08
CA PRO A 218 5.79 -2.70 15.41
C PRO A 218 4.93 -3.96 15.62
N ALA A 219 4.72 -4.74 14.56
CA ALA A 219 4.07 -6.03 14.69
C ALA A 219 4.88 -6.91 15.67
N LYS A 220 4.21 -7.45 16.69
CA LYS A 220 4.81 -8.33 17.71
C LYS A 220 5.25 -9.67 17.12
#